data_AF-A0A1Q4Z7K0-F1
#
_entry.id   AF-A0A1Q4Z7K0-F1
#
_cell.length_a   1.000
_cell.length_b   1.000
_cell.length_c   1.000
_cell.angle_alpha   90.00
_cell.angle_beta   90.00
_cell.angle_gamma   90.00
#
_symmetry.space_group_name_H-M   'P 1'
#
loop_
_entity.id
_entity.type
_entity.pdbx_description
1 polymer ?
#
loop_
_entity_poly.entity_id
_entity_poly.type
_entity_poly.pdbx_seq_one_letter_code
_entity_poly.pdbx_strand_id
1 'polypeptide(L)'
;MARGHDRLAAAQSGMYRDMQVKLFEHRFDVKTGFEPHFADADVVRVAHSQVHEDRVEHFALMQEKVWNPAMAGSPGMLRGVFGQAPGHEFLVLSMWQSSAERGKYRAESAERLSVRAQTETDVAALTGDVVELEPSWTV
;
A
#
# COMPACT_ATOMS: atom_id res chain seq x y z
N MET A 1 -16.46 27.51 28.76
CA MET A 1 -15.46 26.49 29.04
C MET A 1 -14.93 25.95 27.72
N ALA A 2 -13.89 26.56 27.16
CA ALA A 2 -13.12 25.93 26.08
C ALA A 2 -12.37 24.77 26.73
N ARG A 3 -12.75 23.54 26.38
CA ARG A 3 -12.19 22.32 26.99
C ARG A 3 -10.76 22.17 26.45
N GLY A 4 -9.83 21.60 27.23
CA GLY A 4 -8.40 21.55 26.87
C GLY A 4 -8.06 21.06 25.45
N HIS A 5 -8.97 20.29 24.84
CA HIS A 5 -8.93 19.89 23.43
C HIS A 5 -8.92 21.07 22.44
N ASP A 6 -9.67 22.14 22.69
CA ASP A 6 -9.75 23.30 21.79
C ASP A 6 -8.41 24.03 21.70
N ARG A 7 -7.64 24.04 22.80
CA ARG A 7 -6.32 24.67 22.87
C ARG A 7 -5.25 23.88 22.12
N LEU A 8 -5.31 22.55 22.18
CA LEU A 8 -4.44 21.65 21.40
C LEU A 8 -4.76 21.75 19.90
N ALA A 9 -6.05 21.75 19.54
CA ALA A 9 -6.49 21.91 18.15
C ALA A 9 -6.10 23.29 17.57
N ALA A 10 -6.24 24.37 18.35
CA ALA A 10 -5.86 25.72 17.92
C ALA A 10 -4.36 25.84 17.61
N ALA A 11 -3.50 25.15 18.37
CA ALA A 11 -2.05 25.11 18.13
C ALA A 11 -1.67 24.35 16.84
N GLN A 12 -2.59 23.56 16.28
CA GLN A 12 -2.40 22.80 15.04
C GLN A 12 -3.11 23.43 13.84
N SER A 13 -3.72 24.61 14.02
CA SER A 13 -4.41 25.33 12.96
C SER A 13 -3.46 25.61 11.79
N GLY A 14 -3.77 25.05 10.61
CA GLY A 14 -2.97 25.21 9.39
C GLY A 14 -1.79 24.25 9.24
N MET A 15 -1.58 23.31 10.17
CA MET A 15 -0.54 22.26 10.02
C MET A 15 -0.90 21.27 8.90
N TYR A 16 -2.14 20.79 8.89
CA TYR A 16 -2.65 19.93 7.82
C TYR A 16 -3.43 20.79 6.83
N ARG A 17 -2.94 20.84 5.60
CA ARG A 17 -3.60 21.50 4.47
C ARG A 17 -3.85 20.45 3.40
N ASP A 18 -4.91 20.65 2.62
CA ASP A 18 -5.20 19.85 1.43
C ASP A 18 -5.40 18.35 1.70
N MET A 19 -5.99 17.98 2.83
CA MET A 19 -6.34 16.59 3.13
C MET A 19 -7.31 16.06 2.08
N GLN A 20 -6.93 14.97 1.43
CA GLN A 20 -7.77 14.27 0.46
C GLN A 20 -8.22 12.94 1.04
N VAL A 21 -9.51 12.65 0.87
CA VAL A 21 -10.10 11.36 1.24
C VAL A 21 -10.58 10.71 -0.05
N LYS A 22 -10.14 9.48 -0.30
CA LYS A 22 -10.56 8.67 -1.44
C LYS A 22 -10.94 7.27 -0.97
N LEU A 23 -12.00 6.72 -1.57
CA LEU A 23 -12.39 5.34 -1.37
C LEU A 23 -11.73 4.48 -2.44
N PHE A 24 -11.10 3.39 -2.00
CA PHE A 24 -10.56 2.37 -2.89
C PHE A 24 -11.44 1.13 -2.77
N GLU A 25 -12.05 0.73 -3.88
CA GLU A 25 -12.82 -0.51 -3.96
C GLU A 25 -11.86 -1.71 -3.99
N HIS A 26 -12.17 -2.73 -3.21
CA HIS A 26 -11.42 -3.99 -3.20
C HIS A 26 -11.48 -4.62 -4.60
N ARG A 27 -10.32 -5.06 -5.11
CA ARG A 27 -10.20 -5.80 -6.36
C ARG A 27 -9.80 -7.25 -6.09
N PHE A 28 -8.74 -7.45 -5.32
CA PHE A 28 -8.30 -8.78 -4.88
C PHE A 28 -7.33 -8.70 -3.70
N ASP A 29 -7.15 -9.84 -3.04
CA ASP A 29 -6.17 -10.00 -1.98
C ASP A 29 -4.76 -10.15 -2.55
N VAL A 30 -3.80 -9.45 -1.96
CA VAL A 30 -2.38 -9.70 -2.18
C VAL A 30 -1.97 -10.81 -1.22
N LYS A 31 -1.72 -12.01 -1.76
CA LYS A 31 -1.77 -13.29 -1.03
C LYS A 31 -3.16 -13.53 -0.45
N THR A 32 -3.80 -14.62 -0.89
CA THR A 32 -5.19 -14.97 -0.56
C THR A 32 -5.47 -15.01 0.94
N GLY A 33 -6.67 -14.60 1.35
CA GLY A 33 -7.13 -14.68 2.74
C GLY A 33 -6.84 -13.40 3.50
N PHE A 34 -7.08 -12.24 2.88
CA PHE A 34 -6.90 -10.98 3.57
C PHE A 34 -7.89 -10.86 4.73
N GLU A 35 -7.33 -10.69 5.93
CA GLU A 35 -8.06 -10.26 7.11
C GLU A 35 -7.42 -8.96 7.62
N PRO A 36 -8.21 -7.96 8.05
CA PRO A 36 -7.70 -6.69 8.57
C PRO A 36 -7.13 -6.85 9.99
N HIS A 37 -6.25 -7.84 10.21
CA HIS A 37 -5.85 -8.26 11.55
C HIS A 37 -4.57 -7.64 12.12
N PHE A 38 -3.64 -7.00 11.43
CA PHE A 38 -2.44 -6.28 11.98
C PHE A 38 -1.56 -6.82 13.16
N ALA A 39 -2.02 -7.52 14.20
CA ALA A 39 -1.29 -7.85 15.43
C ALA A 39 -0.12 -8.83 15.24
N ASP A 40 -0.16 -9.61 14.17
CA ASP A 40 0.90 -10.54 13.74
C ASP A 40 1.83 -9.93 12.68
N ALA A 41 1.66 -8.64 12.35
CA ALA A 41 2.51 -7.91 11.41
C ALA A 41 3.35 -6.87 12.14
N ASP A 42 4.64 -6.83 11.81
CA ASP A 42 5.54 -5.80 12.34
C ASP A 42 5.56 -4.56 11.44
N VAL A 43 5.24 -4.74 10.15
CA VAL A 43 5.37 -3.67 9.15
C VAL A 43 4.23 -3.71 8.15
N VAL A 44 3.68 -2.54 7.86
CA VAL A 44 2.77 -2.31 6.73
C VAL A 44 3.46 -1.45 5.70
N ARG A 45 3.31 -1.81 4.43
CA ARG A 45 3.61 -0.91 3.32
C ARG A 45 2.33 -0.54 2.61
N VAL A 46 2.15 0.76 2.40
CA VAL A 46 1.16 1.32 1.49
C VAL A 46 1.90 1.78 0.23
N ALA A 47 1.34 1.46 -0.93
CA ALA A 47 1.79 1.99 -2.21
C ALA A 47 0.61 2.53 -2.98
N HIS A 48 0.66 3.80 -3.32
CA HIS A 48 -0.35 4.49 -4.11
C HIS A 48 0.23 4.77 -5.49
N SER A 49 -0.42 4.20 -6.51
CA SER A 49 -0.03 4.34 -7.91
C SER A 49 -1.05 5.18 -8.66
N GLN A 50 -0.58 6.20 -9.37
CA GLN A 50 -1.32 6.84 -10.46
C GLN A 50 -0.85 6.20 -11.76
N VAL A 51 -1.79 5.72 -12.56
CA VAL A 51 -1.54 4.94 -13.79
C VAL A 51 -1.99 5.78 -14.98
N HIS A 52 -1.32 5.64 -16.12
CA HIS A 52 -1.81 6.27 -17.34
C HIS A 52 -3.18 5.70 -17.74
N GLU A 53 -4.10 6.54 -18.19
CA GLU A 53 -5.51 6.17 -18.42
C GLU A 53 -5.66 4.98 -19.39
N ASP A 54 -4.83 4.93 -20.43
CA ASP A 54 -4.78 3.85 -21.43
C ASP A 54 -4.07 2.58 -20.94
N ARG A 55 -3.49 2.60 -19.73
CA ARG A 55 -2.72 1.51 -19.13
C ARG A 55 -3.42 0.85 -17.94
N VAL A 56 -4.57 1.35 -17.52
CA VAL A 56 -5.32 0.89 -16.32
C VAL A 56 -5.57 -0.62 -16.34
N GLU A 57 -6.05 -1.17 -17.45
CA GLU A 57 -6.34 -2.60 -17.58
C GLU A 57 -5.07 -3.45 -17.54
N HIS A 58 -4.02 -3.00 -18.24
CA HIS A 58 -2.73 -3.67 -18.25
C HIS A 58 -2.10 -3.70 -16.85
N PHE A 59 -2.10 -2.57 -16.14
CA PHE A 59 -1.57 -2.46 -14.79
C PHE A 59 -2.30 -3.39 -13.83
N ALA A 60 -3.64 -3.39 -13.83
CA ALA A 60 -4.43 -4.28 -12.98
C ALA A 60 -4.13 -5.77 -13.26
N LEU A 61 -4.01 -6.15 -14.53
CA LEU A 61 -3.63 -7.50 -14.93
C LEU A 61 -2.23 -7.87 -14.45
N MET A 62 -1.25 -6.97 -14.58
CA MET A 62 0.12 -7.23 -14.12
C MET A 62 0.22 -7.30 -12.60
N GLN A 63 -0.60 -6.53 -11.87
CA GLN A 63 -0.71 -6.67 -10.43
C GLN A 63 -1.20 -8.07 -10.04
N GLU A 64 -2.22 -8.58 -10.74
CA GLU A 64 -2.79 -9.90 -10.46
C GLU A 64 -1.85 -11.05 -10.88
N LYS A 65 -1.21 -10.96 -12.05
CA LYS A 65 -0.51 -12.10 -12.67
C LYS A 65 1.00 -12.13 -12.44
N VAL A 66 1.61 -10.99 -12.10
CA VAL A 66 3.06 -10.88 -11.93
C VAL A 66 3.41 -10.47 -10.50
N TRP A 67 2.86 -9.36 -10.03
CA TRP A 67 3.21 -8.84 -8.70
C TRP A 67 2.63 -9.69 -7.57
N ASN A 68 1.35 -10.06 -7.62
CA ASN A 68 0.70 -10.82 -6.56
C ASN A 68 1.37 -12.19 -6.30
N PRO A 69 1.66 -13.04 -7.32
CA PRO A 69 2.36 -14.30 -7.09
C PRO A 69 3.76 -14.11 -6.52
N ALA A 70 4.48 -13.08 -6.97
CA ALA A 70 5.82 -12.79 -6.45
C ALA A 70 5.79 -12.31 -4.99
N MET A 71 4.86 -11.43 -4.64
CA MET A 71 4.65 -11.01 -3.25
C MET A 71 4.23 -12.18 -2.37
N ALA A 72 3.25 -12.98 -2.81
CA ALA A 72 2.74 -14.12 -2.06
C ALA A 72 3.81 -15.20 -1.79
N GLY A 73 4.76 -15.38 -2.71
CA GLY A 73 5.90 -16.28 -2.54
C GLY A 73 7.06 -15.72 -1.74
N SER A 74 7.01 -14.45 -1.32
CA SER A 74 8.12 -13.81 -0.59
C SER A 74 8.12 -14.20 0.88
N PRO A 75 9.26 -14.64 1.44
CA PRO A 75 9.40 -14.87 2.87
C PRO A 75 8.95 -13.66 3.70
N GLY A 76 8.21 -13.92 4.78
CA GLY A 76 7.70 -12.89 5.68
C GLY A 76 6.53 -12.05 5.15
N MET A 77 6.07 -12.23 3.90
CA MET A 77 4.83 -11.61 3.43
C MET A 77 3.64 -12.30 4.08
N LEU A 78 2.80 -11.54 4.79
CA LEU A 78 1.67 -12.09 5.55
C LEU A 78 0.40 -12.10 4.71
N ARG A 79 -0.03 -10.92 4.26
CA ARG A 79 -1.28 -10.65 3.55
C ARG A 79 -1.30 -9.21 3.05
N GLY A 80 -2.26 -8.88 2.20
CA GLY A 80 -2.44 -7.53 1.70
C GLY A 80 -3.68 -7.42 0.84
N VAL A 81 -3.93 -6.22 0.33
CA VAL A 81 -5.07 -5.92 -0.52
C VAL A 81 -4.64 -5.02 -1.66
N PHE A 82 -5.21 -5.28 -2.83
CA PHE A 82 -5.18 -4.39 -3.97
C PHE A 82 -6.54 -3.74 -4.16
N GLY A 83 -6.57 -2.42 -4.17
CA GLY A 83 -7.77 -1.62 -4.36
C GLY A 83 -7.62 -0.59 -5.46
N GLN A 84 -8.75 -0.18 -6.02
CA GLN A 84 -8.83 0.83 -7.07
C GLN A 84 -9.78 1.95 -6.65
N ALA A 85 -9.34 3.20 -6.78
CA ALA A 85 -10.20 4.37 -6.67
C ALA A 85 -10.81 4.71 -8.04
N PRO A 86 -11.89 5.51 -8.11
CA PRO A 86 -12.43 5.98 -9.38
C PRO A 86 -11.34 6.59 -10.27
N GLY A 87 -11.32 6.19 -11.55
CA GLY A 87 -10.29 6.60 -12.51
C GLY A 87 -9.11 5.63 -12.55
N HIS A 88 -7.89 6.17 -12.53
CA HIS A 88 -6.64 5.46 -12.80
C HIS A 88 -5.71 5.43 -11.57
N GLU A 89 -6.30 5.34 -10.37
CA GLU A 89 -5.57 5.32 -9.10
C GLU A 89 -5.74 3.99 -8.38
N PHE A 90 -4.63 3.47 -7.87
CA PHE A 90 -4.58 2.16 -7.23
C PHE A 90 -3.83 2.22 -5.92
N LEU A 91 -4.21 1.36 -4.98
CA LEU A 91 -3.55 1.21 -3.70
C LEU A 91 -3.23 -0.25 -3.44
N VAL A 92 -1.98 -0.53 -3.11
CA VAL A 92 -1.52 -1.81 -2.58
C VAL A 92 -1.19 -1.61 -1.10
N LEU A 93 -1.88 -2.31 -0.22
CA LEU A 93 -1.48 -2.48 1.16
C LEU A 93 -0.87 -3.88 1.30
N SER A 94 0.30 -3.98 1.94
CA SER A 94 0.99 -5.25 2.19
C SER A 94 1.54 -5.30 3.61
N MET A 95 1.30 -6.40 4.31
CA MET A 95 1.72 -6.64 5.68
C MET A 95 2.85 -7.66 5.73
N TRP A 96 3.84 -7.39 6.57
CA TRP A 96 5.09 -8.15 6.63
C TRP A 96 5.45 -8.49 8.08
N GLN A 97 6.05 -9.66 8.27
CA GLN A 97 6.56 -10.13 9.57
C GLN A 97 7.72 -9.30 10.09
N SER A 98 8.48 -8.60 9.23
CA SER A 98 9.53 -7.68 9.67
C SER A 98 10.00 -6.76 8.55
N SER A 99 10.67 -5.67 8.92
CA SER A 99 11.37 -4.79 7.98
C SER A 99 12.47 -5.53 7.19
N ALA A 100 13.12 -6.52 7.80
CA ALA A 100 14.20 -7.28 7.17
C ALA A 100 13.70 -8.21 6.06
N GLU A 101 12.63 -8.97 6.31
CA GLU A 101 12.03 -9.86 5.31
C GLU A 101 11.50 -9.07 4.11
N ARG A 102 10.85 -7.93 4.37
CA ARG A 102 10.44 -6.98 3.32
C ARG A 102 11.64 -6.41 2.55
N GLY A 103 12.78 -6.18 3.21
CA GLY A 103 14.01 -5.68 2.60
C GLY A 103 14.58 -6.66 1.56
N LYS A 104 14.48 -7.97 1.80
CA LYS A 104 14.95 -9.02 0.87
C LYS A 104 14.16 -9.04 -0.45
N TYR A 105 12.91 -8.58 -0.42
CA TYR A 105 12.05 -8.47 -1.60
C TYR A 105 12.44 -7.30 -2.54
N ARG A 106 13.23 -6.32 -2.08
CA ARG A 106 13.24 -4.97 -2.68
C ARG A 106 14.17 -4.67 -3.85
N ALA A 107 15.38 -5.20 -3.91
CA ALA A 107 16.36 -4.66 -4.87
C ALA A 107 16.26 -5.37 -6.23
N GLU A 108 16.88 -6.53 -6.37
CA GLU A 108 17.03 -7.17 -7.68
C GLU A 108 15.74 -7.87 -8.16
N SER A 109 14.94 -8.42 -7.23
CA SER A 109 13.70 -9.10 -7.58
C SER A 109 12.62 -8.11 -8.03
N ALA A 110 12.53 -6.94 -7.38
CA ALA A 110 11.54 -5.92 -7.75
C ALA A 110 11.86 -5.27 -9.10
N GLU A 111 13.14 -5.05 -9.42
CA GLU A 111 13.54 -4.49 -10.72
C GLU A 111 13.17 -5.43 -11.88
N ARG A 112 13.49 -6.73 -11.78
CA ARG A 112 13.08 -7.72 -12.79
C ARG A 112 11.57 -7.82 -12.94
N LEU A 113 10.83 -7.75 -11.83
CA LEU A 113 9.36 -7.75 -11.85
C LEU A 113 8.81 -6.48 -12.51
N SER A 114 9.39 -5.32 -12.23
CA SER A 114 9.03 -4.04 -12.83
C SER A 114 9.16 -4.08 -14.35
N VAL A 115 10.28 -4.60 -14.86
CA VAL A 115 10.49 -4.77 -16.31
C VAL A 115 9.48 -5.75 -16.90
N ARG A 116 9.29 -6.91 -16.28
CA ARG A 116 8.33 -7.92 -16.76
C ARG A 116 6.89 -7.40 -16.80
N ALA A 117 6.51 -6.60 -15.81
CA ALA A 117 5.20 -6.00 -15.67
C ALA A 117 5.05 -4.67 -16.44
N GLN A 118 6.10 -4.19 -17.10
CA GLN A 118 6.13 -2.87 -17.73
C GLN A 118 5.67 -1.74 -16.78
N THR A 119 6.04 -1.84 -15.50
CA THR A 119 5.49 -0.96 -14.45
C THR A 119 5.84 0.50 -14.69
N GLU A 120 7.03 0.80 -15.20
CA GLU A 120 7.44 2.17 -15.55
C GLU A 120 6.68 2.75 -16.75
N THR A 121 6.13 1.89 -17.63
CA THR A 121 5.28 2.31 -18.74
C THR A 121 3.84 2.55 -18.30
N ASP A 122 3.39 1.82 -17.28
CA ASP A 122 2.02 1.94 -16.77
C ASP A 122 1.86 3.10 -15.79
N VAL A 123 2.85 3.32 -14.92
CA VAL A 123 2.72 4.17 -13.73
C VAL A 123 3.26 5.57 -13.99
N ALA A 124 2.37 6.56 -13.90
CA ALA A 124 2.71 7.98 -13.98
C ALA A 124 3.34 8.51 -12.69
N ALA A 125 2.86 8.02 -11.53
CA ALA A 125 3.43 8.36 -10.23
C ALA A 125 3.25 7.22 -9.23
N LEU A 126 4.27 6.94 -8.44
CA LEU A 126 4.24 5.98 -7.35
C LEU A 126 4.67 6.68 -6.06
N THR A 127 3.79 6.67 -5.07
CA THR A 127 4.08 7.16 -3.71
C THR A 127 3.70 6.12 -2.68
N GLY A 128 3.98 6.39 -1.42
CA GLY A 128 3.56 5.56 -0.31
C GLY A 128 4.66 5.40 0.73
N ASP A 129 4.30 4.74 1.82
CA ASP A 129 5.09 4.69 3.02
C ASP A 129 5.22 3.28 3.57
N VAL A 130 6.19 3.13 4.45
CA VAL A 130 6.42 1.94 5.24
C VAL A 130 6.22 2.35 6.69
N VAL A 131 5.30 1.68 7.36
CA VAL A 131 4.89 1.96 8.73
C VAL A 131 5.24 0.77 9.58
N GLU A 132 6.06 0.99 10.60
CA GLU A 132 6.27 0.01 11.67
C GLU A 132 5.02 0.01 12.57
N LEU A 133 4.49 -1.18 12.83
CA LEU A 133 3.34 -1.34 13.70
C LEU A 133 3.80 -1.46 15.15
N GLU A 134 3.13 -0.74 16.03
CA GLU A 134 3.24 -0.91 17.46
C GLU A 134 2.19 -1.95 17.90
N PRO A 135 2.59 -3.18 18.29
CA PRO A 135 1.63 -4.25 18.58
C PRO A 135 0.62 -3.86 19.66
N SER A 136 1.04 -3.05 20.64
CA SER A 136 0.14 -2.59 21.71
C SER A 136 -0.98 -1.65 21.25
N TRP A 137 -0.93 -1.15 20.00
CA TRP A 137 -1.95 -0.28 19.41
C TRP A 137 -2.90 -1.01 18.48
N THR A 138 -2.68 -2.31 18.24
CA THR A 138 -3.60 -3.14 17.44
C THR A 138 -4.83 -3.51 18.26
N VAL A 139 -6.02 -3.46 17.63
CA VAL A 139 -7.33 -3.69 18.27
C VAL A 139 -7.90 -5.04 17.84
#